data_AF-A0A086XT19-F1
#
_entry.id   AF-A0A086XT19-F1
#
_cell.length_a   1.000
_cell.length_b   1.000
_cell.length_c   1.000
_cell.angle_alpha   90.00
_cell.angle_beta   90.00
_cell.angle_gamma   90.00
#
_symmetry.space_group_name_H-M   'P 1'
#
loop_
_entity.id
_entity.type
_entity.pdbx_description
1 polymer ?
#
loop_
_entity_poly.entity_id
_entity_poly.type
_entity_poly.pdbx_seq_one_letter_code
_entity_poly.pdbx_strand_id
1 'polypeptide(L)' 'MSRDILVLERLCKSFGPVEVTRDVSLAIRDGERHALIGPNGAGKSTLFHLISGNYKPTSGRIVLDGHDIGGLDPA' A
#
# COMPACT_ATOMS: atom_id res chain seq x y z
N MET A 1 5.68 -21.23 -11.01
CA MET A 1 5.12 -19.91 -11.37
C MET A 1 5.34 -18.99 -10.19
N SER A 2 5.85 -17.78 -10.39
CA SER A 2 6.05 -16.83 -9.28
C SER A 2 4.69 -16.27 -8.85
N ARG A 3 4.43 -16.25 -7.54
CA ARG A 3 3.19 -15.78 -6.92
C ARG A 3 3.30 -14.30 -6.55
N ASP A 4 2.20 -13.58 -6.58
CA ASP A 4 2.15 -12.21 -6.06
C ASP A 4 2.27 -12.25 -4.53
N ILE A 5 3.28 -11.58 -3.98
CA ILE A 5 3.54 -11.54 -2.53
C ILE A 5 2.86 -10.33 -1.87
N LEU A 6 2.77 -9.21 -2.58
CA LEU A 6 2.08 -8.00 -2.13
C LEU A 6 1.19 -7.49 -3.25
N VAL A 7 -0.10 -7.29 -2.95
CA VAL A 7 -1.07 -6.68 -3.88
C VAL A 7 -1.74 -5.50 -3.20
N LEU A 8 -1.71 -4.36 -3.86
CA LEU A 8 -2.49 -3.17 -3.53
C LEU A 8 -3.62 -3.06 -4.55
N GLU A 9 -4.86 -3.01 -4.08
CA GLU A 9 -6.04 -2.91 -4.94
C GLU A 9 -6.73 -1.59 -4.68
N ARG A 10 -6.61 -0.67 -5.63
CA ARG A 10 -7.29 0.64 -5.61
C ARG A 10 -7.12 1.38 -4.29
N LEU A 11 -5.89 1.35 -3.76
CA LEU A 11 -5.59 1.81 -2.43
C LEU A 11 -5.69 3.33 -2.35
N CYS A 12 -6.47 3.82 -1.37
CA CYS A 12 -6.67 5.23 -1.12
C CYS A 12 -6.34 5.61 0.33
N LYS A 13 -5.83 6.82 0.52
CA LYS A 13 -5.60 7.39 1.85
C LYS A 13 -5.81 8.90 1.86
N SER A 14 -6.70 9.32 2.74
CA SER A 14 -6.94 10.72 3.07
C SER A 14 -6.63 11.01 4.54
N PHE A 15 -6.14 12.22 4.81
CA PHE A 15 -6.02 12.80 6.14
C PHE A 15 -6.91 14.04 6.19
N GLY A 16 -8.09 13.89 6.78
CA GLY A 16 -9.14 14.91 6.69
C GLY A 16 -9.47 15.23 5.22
N PRO A 17 -9.40 16.50 4.78
CA PRO A 17 -9.73 16.88 3.41
C PRO A 17 -8.62 16.59 2.39
N VAL A 18 -7.43 16.19 2.84
CA VAL A 18 -6.26 16.00 1.95
C VAL A 18 -6.15 14.56 1.52
N GLU A 19 -6.28 14.32 0.22
CA GLU A 19 -6.08 13.01 -0.40
C GLU A 19 -4.62 12.82 -0.83
N VAL A 20 -3.93 11.88 -0.17
CA VAL A 20 -2.48 11.62 -0.32
C VAL A 20 -2.19 10.42 -1.23
N THR A 21 -2.99 9.36 -1.13
CA THR A 21 -2.90 8.18 -1.99
C THR A 21 -4.21 8.05 -2.74
N ARG A 22 -4.16 7.98 -4.07
CA ARG A 22 -5.33 8.05 -4.97
C ARG A 22 -5.35 6.84 -5.89
N ASP A 23 -6.20 5.86 -5.59
CA ASP A 23 -6.44 4.66 -6.41
C ASP A 23 -5.14 3.95 -6.86
N VAL A 24 -4.22 3.70 -5.92
CA VAL A 24 -2.95 3.03 -6.23
C VAL A 24 -3.17 1.53 -6.34
N SER A 25 -2.83 0.96 -7.50
CA SER A 25 -2.86 -0.49 -7.73
C SER A 25 -1.46 -0.99 -8.12
N LEU A 26 -0.99 -2.03 -7.45
CA LEU A 26 0.35 -2.60 -7.62
C LEU A 26 0.34 -4.07 -7.23
N ALA A 27 1.03 -4.92 -7.99
CA ALA A 27 1.33 -6.29 -7.61
C ALA A 27 2.86 -6.49 -7.67
N ILE A 28 3.43 -7.00 -6.58
CA ILE A 28 4.84 -7.37 -6.49
C ILE A 28 4.90 -8.89 -6.39
N ARG A 29 5.70 -9.51 -7.26
CA ARG A 29 5.91 -10.96 -7.24
C ARG A 29 7.05 -11.36 -6.31
N ASP A 30 7.00 -12.61 -5.85
CA ASP A 30 8.08 -13.20 -5.10
C ASP A 30 9.41 -13.14 -5.88
N GLY A 31 10.45 -12.66 -5.19
CA GLY A 31 11.79 -12.41 -5.75
C GLY A 31 11.98 -11.07 -6.49
N GLU A 32 10.93 -10.28 -6.70
CA GLU A 32 11.06 -8.97 -7.35
C GLU A 32 11.56 -7.88 -6.40
N ARG A 33 12.22 -6.87 -6.98
CA ARG A 33 12.64 -5.65 -6.28
C ARG A 33 12.08 -4.44 -7.02
N HIS A 34 11.27 -3.65 -6.32
CA HIS A 34 10.66 -2.44 -6.84
C HIS A 34 11.22 -1.22 -6.11
N ALA A 35 11.34 -0.11 -6.82
CA ALA A 35 11.74 1.18 -6.25
C ALA A 35 10.59 2.19 -6.39
N LEU A 36 10.19 2.81 -5.28
CA LEU A 36 9.21 3.89 -5.28
C LEU A 36 9.93 5.24 -5.27
N ILE A 37 9.84 5.97 -6.39
CA ILE A 37 10.50 7.27 -6.57
C ILE A 37 9.45 8.38 -6.75
N GLY A 38 9.84 9.62 -6.44
CA GLY A 38 8.99 10.79 -6.57
C GLY A 38 9.44 11.94 -5.66
N PRO A 39 8.92 13.17 -5.86
CA PRO A 39 9.32 14.33 -5.09
C PRO A 39 8.91 14.24 -3.61
N ASN A 40 9.44 15.14 -2.77
CA ASN A 40 8.99 15.28 -1.39
C ASN A 40 7.50 15.64 -1.36
N GLY A 41 6.76 15.04 -0.42
CA GLY A 41 5.31 15.22 -0.32
C GLY A 41 4.47 14.35 -1.27
N ALA A 42 5.06 13.58 -2.20
CA ALA A 42 4.32 12.71 -3.13
C ALA A 42 3.61 11.50 -2.48
N GLY A 43 3.63 11.36 -1.15
CA GLY A 43 2.95 10.25 -0.46
C GLY A 43 3.74 8.94 -0.38
N LYS A 44 5.04 8.93 -0.72
CA LYS A 44 5.88 7.70 -0.66
C LYS A 44 5.89 7.06 0.73
N SER A 45 6.26 7.81 1.76
CA SER A 45 6.26 7.30 3.15
C SER A 45 4.86 6.93 3.63
N THR A 46 3.83 7.65 3.17
CA THR A 46 2.42 7.30 3.45
C THR A 46 2.08 5.93 2.88
N LEU A 47 2.48 5.62 1.65
CA LEU A 47 2.26 4.31 1.04
C LEU A 47 2.95 3.20 1.84
N PHE A 48 4.19 3.42 2.27
CA PHE A 48 4.90 2.47 3.14
C PHE A 48 4.16 2.27 4.48
N HIS A 49 3.70 3.34 5.12
CA HIS A 49 2.93 3.23 6.37
C HIS A 49 1.59 2.52 6.20
N LEU A 50 0.96 2.61 5.03
CA LEU A 50 -0.24 1.81 4.72
C LEU A 50 0.11 0.33 4.64
N ILE A 51 1.17 -0.02 3.90
CA ILE A 51 1.61 -1.40 3.72
C ILE A 51 2.04 -2.03 5.05
N SER A 52 2.72 -1.28 5.91
CA SER A 52 3.20 -1.75 7.21
C SER A 52 2.15 -1.70 8.33
N GLY A 53 0.93 -1.24 8.06
CA GLY A 53 -0.15 -1.16 9.05
C GLY A 53 -0.09 0.07 9.98
N ASN A 54 0.91 0.93 9.88
CA ASN A 54 0.99 2.17 10.68
C ASN A 54 -0.16 3.15 10.37
N TYR A 55 -0.72 3.08 9.16
CA TYR A 55 -1.94 3.78 8.79
C TYR A 55 -2.97 2.81 8.22
N LYS A 56 -4.24 2.99 8.61
CA LYS A 56 -5.35 2.31 7.96
C LYS A 56 -5.68 3.00 6.63
N PRO A 57 -5.94 2.23 5.55
CA PRO A 57 -6.42 2.81 4.30
C PRO A 57 -7.79 3.47 4.52
N THR A 58 -8.08 4.49 3.71
CA THR A 58 -9.43 5.07 3.66
C THR A 58 -10.37 4.20 2.84
N SER A 59 -9.85 3.60 1.77
CA SER A 59 -10.52 2.57 0.97
C SER A 59 -9.50 1.75 0.17
N GLY A 60 -9.96 0.70 -0.50
CA GLY A 60 -9.10 -0.26 -1.18
C GLY A 60 -8.59 -1.35 -0.25
N ARG A 61 -7.69 -2.20 -0.78
CA ARG A 61 -7.22 -3.40 -0.08
C ARG A 61 -5.70 -3.54 -0.16
N ILE A 62 -5.13 -4.15 0.87
CA ILE A 62 -3.72 -4.54 0.94
C ILE A 62 -3.69 -6.03 1.22
N VAL A 63 -3.16 -6.82 0.29
CA VAL A 63 -3.05 -8.28 0.41
C VAL A 63 -1.58 -8.65 0.49
N LEU A 64 -1.19 -9.34 1.57
CA LEU A 64 0.15 -9.85 1.80
C LEU A 64 0.10 -11.38 1.89
N ASP A 65 0.87 -12.05 1.03
CA ASP A 65 0.88 -13.51 0.88
C ASP A 65 -0.53 -14.13 0.83
N GLY A 66 -1.42 -13.52 0.03
CA GLY A 66 -2.81 -13.94 -0.13
C GLY A 66 -3.77 -13.56 1.00
N HIS A 67 -3.29 -12.91 2.07
CA HIS A 67 -4.10 -12.49 3.21
C HIS A 67 -4.37 -10.99 3.18
N ASP A 68 -5.63 -10.60 3.38
CA ASP A 68 -5.96 -9.19 3.56
C ASP A 68 -5.47 -8.69 4.90
N ILE A 69 -4.63 -7.65 4.86
CA ILE A 69 -4.06 -7.02 6.03
C ILE A 69 -4.53 -5.57 6.19
N GLY A 70 -5.47 -5.12 5.34
CA GLY A 70 -6.01 -3.76 5.38
C GLY A 70 -6.62 -3.43 6.74
N GLY A 71 -5.98 -2.54 7.49
CA GLY A 71 -6.49 -2.05 8.77
C GLY A 71 -6.18 -2.92 9.99
N LEU A 72 -5.39 -3.99 9.82
CA LEU A 72 -4.74 -4.67 10.93
C LEU A 72 -3.68 -3.76 11.56
N ASP A 73 -3.49 -3.89 12.86
CA ASP A 73 -2.42 -3.17 13.55
C ASP A 73 -1.10 -3.95 13.36
N PRO A 74 0.05 -3.27 13.31
CA PRO A 74 1.36 -3.92 13.22
C PRO A 74 1.58 -4.85 14.42
N ALA A 75 2.20 -6.01 14.19
CA ALA A 75 2.64 -6.93 15.24
C ALA A 75 3.79 -6.36 16.08
#